data_AF-A0A1G7RNA5-F1
#
_entry.id   AF-A0A1G7RNA5-F1
#
_cell.length_a   1.000
_cell.length_b   1.000
_cell.length_c   1.000
_cell.angle_alpha   90.00
_cell.angle_beta   90.00
_cell.angle_gamma   90.00
#
_symmetry.space_group_name_H-M   'P 1'
#
loop_
_entity.id
_entity.type
_entity.pdbx_description
1 polymer ?
#
loop_
_entity_poly.entity_id
_entity_poly.type
_entity_poly.pdbx_seq_one_letter_code
_entity_poly.pdbx_strand_id
1 'polypeptide(L)'
;MLNLSETDKLICILDPIDLKPVVEKIKPKSNKGPTGYNPEAILRAFLVQQIEKIPTRADLVSKIDRSPYLRYVCGFSTTGRVPSEATFSRYYSKLSETDGLELLMNDLLDQSIELNLLDTDTMAVDASKLEAYERAKPKSKIDKENDFTPDWGTKFDSHKNQITWFGWKIHAAVETKSELPIALTLTPANHADKTQAIPLVEKVNDFLAERDLIKPKFWTMDSGYDTTDIYEHILFEQDSQAIIPINKRNAKQPPAGFYDFKGTPVCSGGHKMYYWGHYKGVNKFRCPHVCGKVDCIHGTKWCSDSNYGQVTKTRPKENPRYISTPHRDSRTWRRIYNKRTSVERTFSRLKEHLNLENLTVMGAKKVKTHLLLSSISLIAARIAAEKIKLQNQTLAA
;
A
#
# COMPACT_ATOMS: atom_id res chain seq x y z
N MET A 1 23.23 10.61 25.35
CA MET A 1 23.43 9.97 24.04
C MET A 1 23.92 8.54 24.27
N LEU A 2 23.01 7.58 24.34
CA LEU A 2 23.38 6.17 24.24
C LEU A 2 23.38 5.81 22.75
N ASN A 3 24.57 5.70 22.17
CA ASN A 3 24.77 5.03 20.89
C ASN A 3 24.39 3.55 21.09
N LEU A 4 23.12 3.22 20.84
CA LEU A 4 22.69 1.83 20.69
C LEU A 4 23.56 1.23 19.58
N SER A 5 24.34 0.23 19.97
CA SER A 5 25.16 -0.56 19.06
C SER A 5 24.26 -1.15 17.96
N GLU A 6 24.78 -1.46 16.76
CA GLU A 6 23.97 -2.18 15.74
C GLU A 6 23.30 -3.44 16.32
N THR A 7 23.92 -4.04 17.34
CA THR A 7 23.46 -5.19 18.13
C THR A 7 22.16 -4.97 18.93
N ASP A 8 21.71 -3.74 19.18
CA ASP A 8 20.44 -3.49 19.89
C ASP A 8 19.24 -3.34 18.93
N LYS A 9 19.50 -2.98 17.66
CA LYS A 9 18.43 -2.64 16.70
C LYS A 9 17.53 -3.83 16.37
N LEU A 10 18.12 -4.99 16.05
CA LEU A 10 17.33 -6.20 15.72
C LEU A 10 16.46 -6.64 16.90
N ILE A 11 16.99 -6.54 18.12
CA ILE A 11 16.23 -6.88 19.34
C ILE A 11 15.04 -5.93 19.46
N CYS A 12 15.25 -4.61 19.34
CA CYS A 12 14.17 -3.64 19.37
C CYS A 12 13.12 -3.85 18.27
N ILE A 13 13.51 -4.30 17.07
CA ILE A 13 12.58 -4.58 15.97
C ILE A 13 11.77 -5.86 16.22
N LEU A 14 12.37 -6.89 16.83
CA LEU A 14 11.68 -8.16 17.09
C LEU A 14 10.85 -8.14 18.38
N ASP A 15 11.19 -7.28 19.34
CA ASP A 15 10.50 -7.13 20.63
C ASP A 15 8.98 -6.92 20.54
N PRO A 16 8.43 -6.10 19.61
CA PRO A 16 6.99 -5.90 19.49
C PRO A 16 6.24 -7.11 18.94
N ILE A 17 6.93 -8.13 18.42
CA ILE A 17 6.32 -9.19 17.63
C ILE A 17 5.96 -10.38 18.53
N ASP A 18 4.68 -10.55 18.87
CA ASP A 18 4.22 -11.77 19.52
C ASP A 18 4.02 -12.90 18.50
N LEU A 19 4.98 -13.83 18.47
CA LEU A 19 4.96 -14.96 17.54
C LEU A 19 4.11 -16.14 18.04
N LYS A 20 3.63 -16.15 19.29
CA LYS A 20 2.90 -17.30 19.86
C LYS A 20 1.71 -17.73 19.01
N PRO A 21 0.83 -16.83 18.51
CA PRO A 21 -0.33 -17.25 17.70
C PRO A 21 0.08 -17.97 16.41
N VAL A 22 1.19 -17.53 15.79
CA VAL A 22 1.72 -18.14 14.56
C VAL A 22 2.38 -19.48 14.85
N VAL A 23 3.13 -19.55 15.96
CA VAL A 23 3.81 -20.77 16.42
C VAL A 23 2.81 -21.90 16.67
N GLU A 24 1.68 -21.63 17.33
CA GLU A 24 0.64 -22.66 17.56
C GLU A 24 0.10 -23.25 16.25
N LYS A 25 -0.03 -22.43 15.19
CA LYS A 25 -0.52 -22.90 13.88
C LYS A 25 0.48 -23.77 13.13
N ILE A 26 1.79 -23.64 13.37
CA ILE A 26 2.85 -24.37 12.64
C ILE A 26 3.49 -25.51 13.45
N LYS A 27 3.17 -25.60 14.75
CA LYS A 27 3.64 -26.67 15.63
C LYS A 27 3.27 -28.06 15.07
N PRO A 28 4.15 -29.06 15.22
CA PRO A 28 3.82 -30.42 14.82
C PRO A 28 2.65 -30.95 15.67
N LYS A 29 1.64 -31.54 15.02
CA LYS A 29 0.46 -32.13 15.70
C LYS A 29 0.76 -33.45 16.44
N SER A 30 1.96 -34.01 16.25
CA SER A 30 2.36 -35.29 16.83
C SER A 30 3.54 -35.09 17.76
N ASN A 31 3.44 -35.66 18.96
CA ASN A 31 4.53 -35.73 19.94
C ASN A 31 5.47 -36.92 19.69
N LYS A 32 5.27 -37.67 18.59
CA LYS A 32 6.12 -38.82 18.23
C LYS A 32 7.25 -38.36 17.30
N GLY A 33 8.50 -38.56 17.72
CA GLY A 33 9.72 -38.28 16.95
C GLY A 33 10.78 -37.51 17.74
N PRO A 34 11.93 -37.21 17.13
CA PRO A 34 12.98 -36.40 17.76
C PRO A 34 12.47 -34.99 18.11
N THR A 35 12.99 -34.41 19.20
CA THR A 35 12.68 -33.04 19.61
C THR A 35 13.01 -32.07 18.47
N GLY A 36 11.97 -31.45 17.89
CA GLY A 36 12.12 -30.50 16.80
C GLY A 36 12.77 -29.18 17.27
N TYR A 37 13.24 -28.38 16.30
CA TYR A 37 13.69 -27.01 16.59
C TYR A 37 12.52 -26.12 17.02
N ASN A 38 12.81 -25.16 17.90
CA ASN A 38 11.85 -24.16 18.36
C ASN A 38 11.25 -23.39 17.15
N PRO A 39 9.94 -23.51 16.87
CA PRO A 39 9.31 -22.80 15.76
C PRO A 39 9.39 -21.28 15.89
N GLU A 40 9.34 -20.74 17.12
CA GLU A 40 9.49 -19.31 17.35
C GLU A 40 10.85 -18.82 16.84
N ALA A 41 11.91 -19.58 17.13
CA ALA A 41 13.25 -19.20 16.71
C ALA A 41 13.43 -19.24 15.18
N ILE A 42 12.75 -20.17 14.53
CA ILE A 42 12.71 -20.24 13.07
C ILE A 42 11.94 -19.06 12.47
N LEU A 43 10.82 -18.65 13.08
CA LEU A 43 10.07 -17.47 12.63
C LEU A 43 10.88 -16.18 12.80
N ARG A 44 11.55 -16.00 13.96
CA ARG A 44 12.49 -14.88 14.16
C ARG A 44 13.59 -14.88 13.11
N ALA A 45 14.15 -16.04 12.78
CA ALA A 45 15.14 -16.16 11.73
C ALA A 45 14.62 -15.75 10.34
N PHE A 46 13.35 -16.03 10.00
CA PHE A 46 12.76 -15.54 8.76
C PHE A 46 12.58 -14.02 8.74
N LEU A 47 12.22 -13.41 9.87
CA LEU A 47 12.13 -11.95 10.00
C LEU A 47 13.52 -11.31 9.89
N VAL A 48 14.51 -11.86 10.60
CA VAL A 48 15.92 -11.46 10.48
C VAL A 48 16.40 -11.60 9.03
N GLN A 49 15.99 -12.65 8.31
CA GLN A 49 16.32 -12.82 6.89
C GLN A 49 15.88 -11.60 6.06
N GLN A 50 14.69 -11.04 6.34
CA GLN A 50 14.20 -9.85 5.65
C GLN A 50 14.93 -8.58 6.10
N ILE A 51 15.06 -8.37 7.40
CA ILE A 51 15.65 -7.16 7.99
C ILE A 51 17.14 -7.01 7.61
N GLU A 52 17.90 -8.11 7.68
CA GLU A 52 19.33 -8.15 7.36
C GLU A 52 19.61 -8.40 5.88
N LYS A 53 18.56 -8.45 5.04
CA LYS A 53 18.63 -8.69 3.59
C LYS A 53 19.49 -9.91 3.23
N ILE A 54 19.25 -11.01 3.92
CA ILE A 54 20.00 -12.25 3.71
C ILE A 54 19.46 -12.92 2.43
N PRO A 55 20.28 -13.06 1.36
CA PRO A 55 19.76 -13.39 0.03
C PRO A 55 19.14 -14.79 -0.05
N THR A 56 19.77 -15.79 0.55
CA THR A 56 19.34 -17.19 0.43
C THR A 56 19.17 -17.88 1.78
N ARG A 57 18.46 -19.01 1.77
CA ARG A 57 18.33 -19.89 2.95
C ARG A 57 19.69 -20.47 3.38
N ALA A 58 20.56 -20.79 2.44
CA ALA A 58 21.91 -21.26 2.73
C ALA A 58 22.73 -20.18 3.46
N ASP A 59 22.63 -18.93 3.01
CA ASP A 59 23.29 -17.79 3.69
C ASP A 59 22.71 -17.55 5.08
N LEU A 60 21.39 -17.70 5.26
CA LEU A 60 20.73 -17.59 6.57
C LEU A 60 21.28 -18.63 7.54
N VAL A 61 21.31 -19.91 7.11
CA VAL A 61 21.86 -20.99 7.92
C VAL A 61 23.33 -20.73 8.25
N SER A 62 24.14 -20.31 7.27
CA SER A 62 25.56 -20.02 7.48
C SER A 62 25.78 -18.85 8.45
N LYS A 63 25.00 -17.77 8.33
CA LYS A 63 25.07 -16.61 9.23
C LYS A 63 24.66 -16.98 10.66
N ILE A 64 23.57 -17.73 10.84
CA ILE A 64 23.15 -18.21 12.17
C ILE A 64 24.20 -19.16 12.74
N ASP A 65 24.78 -20.05 11.92
CA ASP A 65 25.78 -20.99 12.40
C ASP A 65 27.02 -20.28 12.96
N ARG A 66 27.51 -19.25 12.25
CA ARG A 66 28.73 -18.51 12.57
C ARG A 66 28.57 -17.39 13.59
N SER A 67 27.35 -16.92 13.84
CA SER A 67 27.09 -15.77 14.73
C SER A 67 26.33 -16.17 16.00
N PRO A 68 27.02 -16.25 17.15
CA PRO A 68 26.38 -16.46 18.45
C PRO A 68 25.32 -15.38 18.76
N TYR A 69 25.54 -14.16 18.28
CA TYR A 69 24.58 -13.06 18.40
C TYR A 69 23.29 -13.34 17.63
N LEU A 70 23.36 -13.73 16.35
CA LEU A 70 22.15 -14.05 15.59
C LEU A 70 21.42 -15.27 16.15
N ARG A 71 22.13 -16.25 16.72
CA ARG A 71 21.52 -17.35 17.46
C ARG A 71 20.73 -16.82 18.65
N TYR A 72 21.33 -15.96 19.47
CA TYR A 72 20.68 -15.34 20.63
C TYR A 72 19.44 -14.53 20.23
N VAL A 73 19.56 -13.62 19.25
CA VAL A 73 18.46 -12.78 18.76
C VAL A 73 17.29 -13.61 18.24
N CYS A 74 17.60 -14.68 17.50
CA CYS A 74 16.58 -15.60 17.02
C CYS A 74 16.05 -16.51 18.12
N GLY A 75 16.69 -16.65 19.28
CA GLY A 75 16.26 -17.60 20.33
C GLY A 75 16.70 -19.05 20.08
N PHE A 76 17.77 -19.26 19.30
CA PHE A 76 18.48 -20.55 19.22
C PHE A 76 19.49 -20.68 20.37
N SER A 77 19.86 -21.92 20.69
CA SER A 77 21.00 -22.19 21.58
C SER A 77 22.28 -21.57 21.00
N THR A 78 23.05 -20.88 21.85
CA THR A 78 24.32 -20.24 21.47
C THR A 78 25.38 -21.26 21.06
N THR A 79 25.26 -22.51 21.50
CA THR A 79 26.12 -23.64 21.13
C THR A 79 25.30 -24.77 20.49
N GLY A 80 25.96 -25.61 19.68
CA GLY A 80 25.35 -26.82 19.10
C GLY A 80 24.84 -26.64 17.68
N ARG A 81 24.00 -27.59 17.23
CA ARG A 81 23.51 -27.65 15.84
C ARG A 81 22.42 -26.63 15.57
N VAL A 82 22.48 -26.01 14.40
CA VAL A 82 21.44 -25.12 13.87
C VAL A 82 20.53 -25.85 12.88
N PRO A 83 19.30 -25.37 12.64
CA PRO A 83 18.42 -25.96 11.64
C PRO A 83 19.08 -25.96 10.25
N SER A 84 18.96 -27.07 9.54
CA SER A 84 19.40 -27.16 8.14
C SER A 84 18.48 -26.37 7.20
N GLU A 85 18.94 -26.08 5.98
CA GLU A 85 18.12 -25.45 4.93
C GLU A 85 16.82 -26.22 4.65
N ALA A 86 16.89 -27.55 4.64
CA ALA A 86 15.72 -28.41 4.48
C ALA A 86 14.71 -28.20 5.62
N THR A 87 15.19 -27.93 6.85
CA THR A 87 14.34 -27.66 8.01
C THR A 87 13.63 -26.32 7.86
N PHE A 88 14.36 -25.25 7.53
CA PHE A 88 13.76 -23.96 7.20
C PHE A 88 12.74 -24.08 6.07
N SER A 89 13.05 -24.80 5.00
CA SER A 89 12.15 -25.00 3.86
C SER A 89 10.84 -25.70 4.23
N ARG A 90 10.89 -26.69 5.15
CA ARG A 90 9.69 -27.36 5.68
C ARG A 90 8.83 -26.41 6.51
N TYR A 91 9.44 -25.63 7.41
CA TYR A 91 8.70 -24.66 8.23
C TYR A 91 8.08 -23.56 7.38
N TYR A 92 8.82 -23.03 6.40
CA TYR A 92 8.30 -22.05 5.46
C TYR A 92 7.10 -22.58 4.68
N SER A 93 7.15 -23.84 4.23
CA SER A 93 6.03 -24.45 3.50
C SER A 93 4.82 -24.66 4.39
N LYS A 94 4.99 -24.97 5.69
CA LYS A 94 3.87 -24.98 6.63
C LYS A 94 3.29 -23.59 6.84
N LEU A 95 4.16 -22.59 7.02
CA LEU A 95 3.78 -21.21 7.23
C LEU A 95 2.99 -20.64 6.04
N SER A 96 3.32 -21.03 4.80
CA SER A 96 2.59 -20.58 3.61
C SER A 96 1.20 -21.17 3.45
N GLU A 97 0.84 -22.17 4.25
CA GLU A 97 -0.49 -22.79 4.25
C GLU A 97 -1.38 -22.29 5.39
N THR A 98 -0.89 -21.35 6.20
CA THR A 98 -1.66 -20.73 7.29
C THR A 98 -1.88 -19.24 7.02
N ASP A 99 -2.88 -18.70 7.71
CA ASP A 99 -3.22 -17.27 7.83
C ASP A 99 -2.48 -16.59 9.00
N GLY A 100 -1.49 -17.26 9.60
CA GLY A 100 -0.86 -16.80 10.84
C GLY A 100 -0.12 -15.47 10.67
N LEU A 101 0.50 -15.24 9.51
CA LEU A 101 1.22 -13.98 9.26
C LEU A 101 0.26 -12.81 9.01
N GLU A 102 -0.89 -13.03 8.38
CA GLU A 102 -1.92 -12.00 8.25
C GLU A 102 -2.43 -11.56 9.62
N LEU A 103 -2.71 -12.50 10.52
CA LEU A 103 -3.11 -12.18 11.90
C LEU A 103 -2.00 -11.44 12.66
N LEU A 104 -0.75 -11.85 12.49
CA LEU A 104 0.38 -11.17 13.11
C LEU A 104 0.57 -9.75 12.57
N MET A 105 0.34 -9.54 11.27
CA MET A 105 0.37 -8.21 10.68
C MET A 105 -0.73 -7.33 11.28
N ASN A 106 -1.94 -7.87 11.47
CA ASN A 106 -3.05 -7.16 12.10
C ASN A 106 -2.74 -6.78 13.56
N ASP A 107 -2.16 -7.69 14.34
CA ASP A 107 -1.74 -7.40 15.74
C ASP A 107 -0.72 -6.25 15.81
N LEU A 108 0.25 -6.22 14.89
CA LEU A 108 1.20 -5.11 14.82
C LEU A 108 0.53 -3.80 14.37
N LEU A 109 -0.49 -3.87 13.50
CA LEU A 109 -1.28 -2.69 13.15
C LEU A 109 -2.10 -2.20 14.36
N ASP A 110 -2.61 -3.10 15.20
CA ASP A 110 -3.26 -2.77 16.47
C ASP A 110 -2.33 -2.02 17.42
N GLN A 111 -1.11 -2.53 17.63
CA GLN A 111 -0.07 -1.82 18.38
C GLN A 111 0.26 -0.46 17.76
N SER A 112 0.23 -0.35 16.43
CA SER A 112 0.48 0.90 15.73
C SER A 112 -0.65 1.93 15.95
N ILE A 113 -1.89 1.48 16.13
CA ILE A 113 -3.03 2.33 16.49
C ILE A 113 -2.84 2.89 17.90
N GLU A 114 -2.47 2.04 18.86
CA GLU A 114 -2.19 2.46 20.25
C GLU A 114 -1.08 3.53 20.31
N LEU A 115 -0.08 3.42 19.44
CA LEU A 115 1.02 4.38 19.32
C LEU A 115 0.69 5.62 18.47
N ASN A 116 -0.58 5.80 18.05
CA ASN A 116 -1.03 6.91 17.19
C ASN A 116 -0.26 7.03 15.86
N LEU A 117 0.22 5.90 15.34
CA LEU A 117 0.97 5.85 14.08
C LEU A 117 0.04 5.89 12.86
N LEU A 118 -1.20 5.41 12.95
CA LEU A 118 -2.15 5.42 11.85
C LEU A 118 -2.93 6.76 11.79
N ASP A 119 -2.97 7.39 10.62
CA ASP A 119 -3.92 8.46 10.28
C ASP A 119 -4.89 7.93 9.22
N THR A 120 -6.14 7.66 9.63
CA THR A 120 -7.13 7.07 8.73
C THR A 120 -7.65 8.06 7.69
N ASP A 121 -7.34 9.36 7.75
CA ASP A 121 -7.94 10.38 6.87
C ASP A 121 -7.65 10.17 5.38
N THR A 122 -6.47 9.66 5.03
CA THR A 122 -6.07 9.45 3.63
C THR A 122 -5.34 8.12 3.45
N MET A 123 -5.83 7.31 2.50
CA MET A 123 -5.20 6.08 2.06
C MET A 123 -4.65 6.22 0.63
N ALA A 124 -3.55 5.53 0.35
CA ALA A 124 -2.94 5.44 -0.98
C ALA A 124 -3.00 3.99 -1.49
N VAL A 125 -3.48 3.81 -2.71
CA VAL A 125 -3.50 2.51 -3.39
C VAL A 125 -2.64 2.56 -4.63
N ASP A 126 -1.79 1.55 -4.79
CA ASP A 126 -0.94 1.38 -5.95
C ASP A 126 -0.47 -0.08 -6.07
N ALA A 127 0.15 -0.39 -7.21
CA ALA A 127 0.71 -1.70 -7.51
C ALA A 127 2.21 -1.63 -7.81
N SER A 128 2.95 -2.67 -7.45
CA SER A 128 4.38 -2.80 -7.75
C SER A 128 4.69 -4.14 -8.38
N LYS A 129 5.58 -4.14 -9.39
CA LYS A 129 6.09 -5.38 -10.00
C LYS A 129 6.91 -6.19 -9.01
N LEU A 130 6.85 -7.50 -9.10
CA LEU A 130 7.73 -8.43 -8.38
C LEU A 130 8.11 -9.56 -9.34
N GLU A 131 9.40 -9.77 -9.59
CA GLU A 131 9.86 -10.80 -10.52
C GLU A 131 9.79 -12.18 -9.88
N ALA A 132 9.35 -13.20 -10.62
CA ALA A 132 9.28 -14.55 -10.07
C ALA A 132 10.68 -15.18 -9.98
N TYR A 133 10.87 -16.03 -8.97
CA TYR A 133 12.03 -16.93 -8.89
C TYR A 133 11.98 -18.02 -9.96
N GLU A 134 10.77 -18.40 -10.38
CA GLU A 134 10.54 -19.41 -11.40
C GLU A 134 11.07 -18.96 -12.76
N ARG A 135 11.62 -19.90 -13.53
CA ARG A 135 12.07 -19.62 -14.90
C ARG A 135 10.88 -19.16 -15.75
N ALA A 136 11.05 -18.03 -16.43
CA ALA A 136 10.05 -17.49 -17.33
C ALA A 136 9.64 -18.50 -18.40
N LYS A 137 8.33 -18.69 -18.56
CA LYS A 137 7.73 -19.57 -19.56
C LYS A 137 7.23 -18.75 -20.76
N PRO A 138 7.26 -19.30 -22.00
CA PRO A 138 6.63 -18.65 -23.14
C PRO A 138 5.12 -18.45 -22.89
N LYS A 139 4.54 -17.35 -23.38
CA LYS A 139 3.10 -17.03 -23.20
C LYS A 139 2.15 -18.14 -23.65
N SER A 140 2.54 -18.96 -24.61
CA SER A 140 1.75 -20.11 -25.10
C SER A 140 1.71 -21.29 -24.13
N LYS A 141 2.60 -21.34 -23.14
CA LYS A 141 2.71 -22.43 -22.15
C LYS A 141 2.26 -22.00 -20.74
N ILE A 142 1.68 -20.80 -20.62
CA ILE A 142 1.17 -20.28 -19.35
C ILE A 142 -0.31 -20.62 -19.27
N ASP A 143 -0.69 -21.15 -18.12
CA ASP A 143 -2.08 -21.38 -17.76
C ASP A 143 -2.71 -20.05 -17.34
N LYS A 144 -3.52 -19.47 -18.24
CA LYS A 144 -4.12 -18.15 -18.04
C LYS A 144 -5.27 -18.15 -17.03
N GLU A 145 -5.81 -19.31 -16.72
CA GLU A 145 -6.92 -19.48 -15.78
C GLU A 145 -6.41 -19.70 -14.35
N ASN A 146 -5.10 -19.89 -14.17
CA ASN A 146 -4.49 -20.21 -12.89
C ASN A 146 -3.79 -19.01 -12.24
N ASP A 147 -4.54 -18.31 -11.40
CA ASP A 147 -4.07 -17.16 -10.62
C ASP A 147 -2.98 -17.48 -9.58
N PHE A 148 -2.67 -18.77 -9.37
CA PHE A 148 -1.61 -19.21 -8.47
C PHE A 148 -0.25 -19.39 -9.16
N THR A 149 -0.14 -19.00 -10.43
CA THR A 149 1.11 -19.06 -11.21
C THR A 149 1.53 -17.68 -11.74
N PRO A 150 2.84 -17.38 -11.85
CA PRO A 150 3.31 -16.11 -12.37
C PRO A 150 3.06 -16.00 -13.88
N ASP A 151 2.86 -14.78 -14.36
CA ASP A 151 2.64 -14.48 -15.78
C ASP A 151 3.46 -13.25 -16.21
N TRP A 152 3.37 -12.89 -17.48
CA TRP A 152 4.02 -11.73 -18.08
C TRP A 152 3.24 -10.44 -17.80
N GLY A 153 3.93 -9.50 -17.14
CA GLY A 153 3.51 -8.11 -17.03
C GLY A 153 4.17 -7.23 -18.07
N THR A 154 3.60 -6.05 -18.27
CA THR A 154 4.18 -5.00 -19.11
C THR A 154 3.93 -3.64 -18.48
N LYS A 155 4.95 -2.79 -18.46
CA LYS A 155 4.86 -1.40 -18.05
C LYS A 155 5.67 -0.52 -19.00
N PHE A 156 5.36 0.76 -19.03
CA PHE A 156 6.19 1.75 -19.71
C PHE A 156 7.05 2.46 -18.68
N ASP A 157 8.34 2.65 -18.97
CA ASP A 157 9.19 3.50 -18.16
C ASP A 157 8.91 5.00 -18.41
N SER A 158 9.61 5.87 -17.67
CA SER A 158 9.51 7.32 -17.83
C SER A 158 9.90 7.83 -19.23
N HIS A 159 10.67 7.04 -19.97
CA HIS A 159 11.09 7.32 -21.35
C HIS A 159 10.15 6.68 -22.40
N LYS A 160 9.02 6.10 -21.96
CA LYS A 160 8.05 5.37 -22.79
C LYS A 160 8.58 4.11 -23.45
N ASN A 161 9.67 3.54 -22.93
CA ASN A 161 10.12 2.21 -23.32
C ASN A 161 9.22 1.15 -22.67
N GLN A 162 8.83 0.16 -23.45
CA GLN A 162 8.07 -0.97 -22.96
C GLN A 162 9.01 -1.94 -22.22
N ILE A 163 8.80 -2.10 -20.92
CA ILE A 163 9.49 -3.07 -20.07
C ILE A 163 8.53 -4.21 -19.77
N THR A 164 8.96 -5.44 -20.07
CA THR A 164 8.25 -6.66 -19.70
C THR A 164 8.94 -7.34 -18.53
N TRP A 165 8.18 -8.04 -17.71
CA TRP A 165 8.73 -8.90 -16.66
C TRP A 165 7.85 -10.14 -16.50
N PHE A 166 8.44 -11.23 -16.03
CA PHE A 166 7.71 -12.44 -15.67
C PHE A 166 7.61 -12.52 -14.15
N GLY A 167 6.40 -12.61 -13.61
CA GLY A 167 6.20 -12.69 -12.18
C GLY A 167 4.83 -12.26 -11.71
N TRP A 168 4.85 -11.42 -10.68
CA TRP A 168 3.70 -11.03 -9.88
C TRP A 168 3.54 -9.51 -9.87
N LYS A 169 2.39 -9.09 -9.35
CA LYS A 169 2.09 -7.73 -8.92
C LYS A 169 1.66 -7.76 -7.46
N ILE A 170 2.23 -6.86 -6.68
CA ILE A 170 1.81 -6.59 -5.30
C ILE A 170 0.92 -5.36 -5.36
N HIS A 171 -0.31 -5.49 -4.91
CA HIS A 171 -1.24 -4.37 -4.74
C HIS A 171 -1.33 -4.06 -3.25
N ALA A 172 -1.17 -2.79 -2.89
CA ALA A 172 -1.15 -2.37 -1.50
C ALA A 172 -2.07 -1.18 -1.27
N ALA A 173 -2.79 -1.20 -0.14
CA ALA A 173 -3.39 -0.02 0.45
C ALA A 173 -2.55 0.41 1.66
N VAL A 174 -2.04 1.63 1.60
CA VAL A 174 -1.05 2.17 2.53
C VAL A 174 -1.60 3.43 3.20
N GLU A 175 -1.47 3.47 4.51
CA GLU A 175 -1.72 4.66 5.33
C GLU A 175 -0.64 5.72 5.07
N THR A 176 -1.03 6.98 4.93
CA THR A 176 -0.15 8.00 4.32
C THR A 176 0.81 8.73 5.27
N LYS A 177 0.58 8.71 6.59
CA LYS A 177 1.40 9.40 7.62
C LYS A 177 2.61 8.59 8.03
N SER A 178 2.40 7.34 8.44
CA SER A 178 3.46 6.43 8.88
C SER A 178 3.88 5.43 7.80
N GLU A 179 3.19 5.44 6.65
CA GLU A 179 3.56 4.65 5.48
C GLU A 179 3.48 3.14 5.77
N LEU A 180 2.41 2.76 6.47
CA LEU A 180 2.14 1.40 6.89
C LEU A 180 1.17 0.71 5.92
N PRO A 181 1.51 -0.47 5.38
CA PRO A 181 0.57 -1.26 4.58
C PRO A 181 -0.52 -1.83 5.49
N ILE A 182 -1.78 -1.47 5.23
CA ILE A 182 -2.95 -2.02 5.93
C ILE A 182 -3.47 -3.26 5.20
N ALA A 183 -3.57 -3.20 3.87
CA ALA A 183 -4.05 -4.32 3.06
C ALA A 183 -3.07 -4.62 1.92
N LEU A 184 -2.89 -5.92 1.65
CA LEU A 184 -2.00 -6.44 0.62
C LEU A 184 -2.72 -7.54 -0.18
N THR A 185 -2.51 -7.52 -1.50
CA THR A 185 -2.95 -8.59 -2.41
C THR A 185 -1.84 -8.89 -3.41
N LEU A 186 -1.62 -10.17 -3.69
CA LEU A 186 -0.69 -10.63 -4.71
C LEU A 186 -1.49 -11.20 -5.89
N THR A 187 -1.18 -10.76 -7.11
CA THR A 187 -1.74 -11.32 -8.34
C THR A 187 -0.63 -11.68 -9.32
N PRO A 188 -0.88 -12.55 -10.31
CA PRO A 188 0.00 -12.67 -11.47
C PRO A 188 0.16 -11.32 -12.19
N ALA A 189 1.24 -11.15 -12.94
CA ALA A 189 1.58 -9.84 -13.51
C ALA A 189 0.71 -9.39 -14.70
N ASN A 190 -0.07 -10.29 -15.30
CA ASN A 190 -1.01 -9.99 -16.39
C ASN A 190 -2.30 -9.29 -15.88
N HIS A 191 -2.63 -9.41 -14.59
CA HIS A 191 -3.79 -8.77 -13.99
C HIS A 191 -3.69 -7.25 -14.04
N ALA A 192 -4.80 -6.57 -14.32
CA ALA A 192 -4.86 -5.12 -14.40
C ALA A 192 -5.00 -4.50 -13.00
N ASP A 193 -4.21 -3.46 -12.72
CA ASP A 193 -4.08 -2.89 -11.36
C ASP A 193 -5.42 -2.39 -10.80
N LYS A 194 -6.24 -1.78 -11.67
CA LYS A 194 -7.57 -1.28 -11.35
C LYS A 194 -8.54 -2.34 -10.79
N THR A 195 -8.37 -3.63 -11.11
CA THR A 195 -9.29 -4.68 -10.62
C THR A 195 -9.11 -4.95 -9.14
N GLN A 196 -7.96 -4.56 -8.56
CA GLN A 196 -7.65 -4.78 -7.15
C GLN A 196 -7.96 -3.58 -6.27
N ALA A 197 -8.42 -2.45 -6.84
CA ALA A 197 -8.73 -1.24 -6.08
C ALA A 197 -9.88 -1.44 -5.08
N ILE A 198 -11.04 -1.88 -5.56
CA ILE A 198 -12.23 -2.12 -4.71
C ILE A 198 -11.95 -3.19 -3.65
N PRO A 199 -11.39 -4.38 -3.99
CA PRO A 199 -11.04 -5.39 -2.99
C PRO A 199 -10.08 -4.89 -1.89
N LEU A 200 -9.14 -4.01 -2.23
CA LEU A 200 -8.26 -3.40 -1.23
C LEU A 200 -8.97 -2.38 -0.36
N VAL A 201 -9.86 -1.57 -0.94
CA VAL A 201 -10.69 -0.61 -0.20
C VAL A 201 -11.56 -1.36 0.82
N GLU A 202 -12.24 -2.42 0.41
CA GLU A 202 -13.08 -3.26 1.28
C GLU A 202 -12.26 -3.87 2.43
N LYS A 203 -11.10 -4.50 2.14
CA LYS A 203 -10.22 -5.05 3.19
C LYS A 203 -9.81 -4.02 4.24
N VAL A 204 -9.49 -2.79 3.82
CA VAL A 204 -9.15 -1.71 4.77
C VAL A 204 -10.38 -1.31 5.57
N ASN A 205 -11.55 -1.20 4.94
CA ASN A 205 -12.77 -0.81 5.66
C ASN A 205 -13.19 -1.88 6.67
N ASP A 206 -13.07 -3.16 6.34
CA ASP A 206 -13.32 -4.27 7.27
C ASP A 206 -12.34 -4.19 8.46
N PHE A 207 -11.04 -4.04 8.18
CA PHE A 207 -10.01 -3.86 9.21
C PHE A 207 -10.32 -2.69 10.15
N LEU A 208 -10.74 -1.54 9.60
CA LEU A 208 -11.08 -0.35 10.38
C LEU A 208 -12.40 -0.52 11.16
N ALA A 209 -13.40 -1.17 10.56
CA ALA A 209 -14.70 -1.41 11.19
C ALA A 209 -14.60 -2.36 12.39
N GLU A 210 -13.77 -3.40 12.29
CA GLU A 210 -13.46 -4.30 13.42
C GLU A 210 -12.87 -3.58 14.64
N ARG A 211 -12.33 -2.37 14.46
CA ARG A 211 -11.63 -1.57 15.46
C ARG A 211 -12.36 -0.27 15.79
N ASP A 212 -13.60 -0.12 15.35
CA ASP A 212 -14.43 1.09 15.50
C ASP A 212 -13.74 2.38 15.02
N LEU A 213 -12.89 2.26 13.98
CA LEU A 213 -12.18 3.38 13.39
C LEU A 213 -12.95 4.01 12.23
N ILE A 214 -12.78 5.32 12.06
CA ILE A 214 -13.45 6.09 11.02
C ILE A 214 -12.84 5.73 9.65
N LYS A 215 -13.73 5.49 8.66
CA LYS A 215 -13.36 5.25 7.27
C LYS A 215 -12.54 6.40 6.67
N PRO A 216 -11.68 6.14 5.67
CA PRO A 216 -10.85 7.18 5.09
C PRO A 216 -11.63 8.20 4.29
N LYS A 217 -11.43 9.50 4.58
CA LYS A 217 -12.09 10.56 3.79
C LYS A 217 -11.62 10.59 2.34
N PHE A 218 -10.36 10.23 2.11
CA PHE A 218 -9.72 10.31 0.80
C PHE A 218 -9.01 9.02 0.42
N TRP A 219 -9.27 8.57 -0.80
CA TRP A 219 -8.57 7.46 -1.45
C TRP A 219 -7.77 7.99 -2.61
N THR A 220 -6.44 7.90 -2.54
CA THR A 220 -5.52 8.43 -3.56
C THR A 220 -4.99 7.30 -4.43
N MET A 221 -5.10 7.43 -5.75
CA MET A 221 -4.64 6.42 -6.72
C MET A 221 -4.07 7.10 -7.97
N ASP A 222 -3.28 6.36 -8.75
CA ASP A 222 -2.76 6.87 -10.02
C ASP A 222 -3.83 6.93 -11.13
N SER A 223 -3.51 7.56 -12.27
CA SER A 223 -4.46 7.67 -13.39
C SER A 223 -4.81 6.33 -14.06
N GLY A 224 -4.05 5.26 -13.82
CA GLY A 224 -4.39 3.90 -14.23
C GLY A 224 -5.66 3.37 -13.55
N TYR A 225 -6.04 3.92 -12.40
CA TYR A 225 -7.26 3.63 -11.65
C TYR A 225 -8.46 4.53 -12.03
N ASP A 226 -8.37 5.33 -13.10
CA ASP A 226 -9.48 6.18 -13.55
C ASP A 226 -10.62 5.36 -14.22
N THR A 227 -11.45 4.70 -13.41
CA THR A 227 -12.66 3.98 -13.85
C THR A 227 -13.87 4.36 -13.01
N THR A 228 -15.03 4.51 -13.65
CA THR A 228 -16.29 4.96 -13.00
C THR A 228 -16.63 4.13 -11.77
N ASP A 229 -16.55 2.80 -11.87
CA ASP A 229 -16.86 1.86 -10.78
C ASP A 229 -16.09 2.16 -9.48
N ILE A 230 -14.82 2.57 -9.58
CA ILE A 230 -13.99 2.92 -8.42
C ILE A 230 -14.51 4.20 -7.76
N TYR A 231 -14.85 5.22 -8.56
CA TYR A 231 -15.41 6.46 -8.02
C TYR A 231 -16.78 6.25 -7.37
N GLU A 232 -17.64 5.44 -7.99
CA GLU A 232 -18.98 5.14 -7.50
C GLU A 232 -18.93 4.36 -6.20
N HIS A 233 -18.13 3.29 -6.13
CA HIS A 233 -17.95 2.51 -4.90
C HIS A 233 -17.44 3.38 -3.75
N ILE A 234 -16.37 4.15 -3.98
CA ILE A 234 -15.78 5.03 -2.95
C ILE A 234 -16.78 6.11 -2.49
N LEU A 235 -17.57 6.68 -3.39
CA LEU A 235 -18.50 7.74 -3.05
C LEU A 235 -19.77 7.22 -2.36
N PHE A 236 -20.39 6.19 -2.91
CA PHE A 236 -21.73 5.76 -2.49
C PHE A 236 -21.70 4.71 -1.39
N GLU A 237 -20.70 3.83 -1.36
CA GLU A 237 -20.59 2.77 -0.35
C GLU A 237 -19.69 3.16 0.82
N GLN A 238 -18.67 3.99 0.55
CA GLN A 238 -17.70 4.41 1.57
C GLN A 238 -17.92 5.84 2.09
N ASP A 239 -18.86 6.61 1.53
CA ASP A 239 -19.07 8.04 1.82
C ASP A 239 -17.75 8.85 1.81
N SER A 240 -16.89 8.50 0.84
CA SER A 240 -15.51 8.96 0.75
C SER A 240 -15.25 9.62 -0.60
N GLN A 241 -14.08 10.25 -0.78
CA GLN A 241 -13.71 10.87 -2.04
C GLN A 241 -12.49 10.19 -2.67
N ALA A 242 -12.66 9.69 -3.90
CA ALA A 242 -11.55 9.28 -4.74
C ALA A 242 -10.79 10.51 -5.29
N ILE A 243 -9.47 10.52 -5.10
CA ILE A 243 -8.52 11.55 -5.54
C ILE A 243 -7.62 10.91 -6.59
N ILE A 244 -8.14 10.87 -7.82
CA ILE A 244 -7.51 10.21 -8.97
C ILE A 244 -7.38 11.21 -10.12
N PRO A 245 -6.20 11.37 -10.75
CA PRO A 245 -6.06 12.16 -11.96
C PRO A 245 -6.81 11.49 -13.12
N ILE A 246 -7.51 12.28 -13.94
CA ILE A 246 -8.22 11.74 -15.11
C ILE A 246 -7.22 11.22 -16.14
N ASN A 247 -7.45 9.99 -16.59
CA ASN A 247 -6.69 9.38 -17.66
C ASN A 247 -7.15 9.94 -19.00
N LYS A 248 -6.26 10.67 -19.65
CA LYS A 248 -6.54 11.30 -20.96
C LYS A 248 -6.24 10.38 -22.14
N ARG A 249 -5.75 9.16 -21.91
CA ARG A 249 -5.45 8.23 -23.01
C ARG A 249 -6.74 8.01 -23.82
N ASN A 250 -6.66 8.33 -25.10
CA ASN A 250 -7.75 8.24 -26.10
C ASN A 250 -8.88 9.26 -26.00
N ALA A 251 -8.88 10.17 -25.02
CA ALA A 251 -9.93 11.19 -24.89
C ALA A 251 -9.56 12.47 -25.66
N LYS A 252 -10.40 12.87 -26.64
CA LYS A 252 -10.17 14.06 -27.47
C LYS A 252 -10.84 15.33 -26.95
N GLN A 253 -12.02 15.19 -26.35
CA GLN A 253 -12.81 16.32 -25.84
C GLN A 253 -13.38 16.01 -24.44
N PRO A 254 -13.51 17.03 -23.58
CA PRO A 254 -14.15 16.88 -22.27
C PRO A 254 -15.64 16.51 -22.42
N PRO A 255 -16.27 15.93 -21.38
CA PRO A 255 -17.70 15.66 -21.41
C PRO A 255 -18.52 16.95 -21.53
N ALA A 256 -19.71 16.85 -22.12
CA ALA A 256 -20.63 17.97 -22.25
C ALA A 256 -20.88 18.65 -20.88
N GLY A 257 -20.88 19.98 -20.87
CA GLY A 257 -21.04 20.79 -19.66
C GLY A 257 -19.73 21.09 -18.92
N PHE A 258 -18.61 20.45 -19.28
CA PHE A 258 -17.29 20.77 -18.72
C PHE A 258 -16.40 21.46 -19.76
N TYR A 259 -15.66 22.47 -19.29
CA TYR A 259 -14.64 23.16 -20.07
C TYR A 259 -13.38 22.29 -20.25
N ASP A 260 -13.06 21.45 -19.26
CA ASP A 260 -11.89 20.58 -19.28
C ASP A 260 -12.17 19.20 -18.65
N PHE A 261 -11.24 18.27 -18.85
CA PHE A 261 -11.30 16.94 -18.24
C PHE A 261 -11.22 16.95 -16.72
N LYS A 262 -10.96 18.10 -16.07
CA LYS A 262 -10.85 18.18 -14.61
C LYS A 262 -12.22 18.38 -13.96
N GLY A 263 -13.27 18.46 -14.76
CA GLY A 263 -14.63 18.72 -14.32
C GLY A 263 -14.87 20.19 -14.00
N THR A 264 -14.08 21.13 -14.56
CA THR A 264 -14.40 22.56 -14.42
C THR A 264 -15.59 22.89 -15.34
N PRO A 265 -16.69 23.48 -14.83
CA PRO A 265 -17.81 23.87 -15.68
C PRO A 265 -17.46 24.94 -16.72
N VAL A 266 -18.19 24.94 -17.82
CA VAL A 266 -18.16 26.02 -18.83
C VAL A 266 -19.35 26.96 -18.62
N CYS A 267 -19.17 28.27 -18.78
CA CYS A 267 -20.29 29.22 -18.76
C CYS A 267 -21.00 29.28 -20.12
N SER A 268 -22.18 29.92 -20.19
CA SER A 268 -22.93 30.10 -21.45
C SER A 268 -22.19 30.95 -22.49
N GLY A 269 -21.20 31.75 -22.08
CA GLY A 269 -20.28 32.45 -22.98
C GLY A 269 -19.06 31.63 -23.42
N GLY A 270 -19.00 30.33 -23.09
CA GLY A 270 -17.92 29.42 -23.49
C GLY A 270 -16.64 29.52 -22.65
N HIS A 271 -16.60 30.34 -21.60
CA HIS A 271 -15.42 30.51 -20.77
C HIS A 271 -15.33 29.48 -19.63
N LYS A 272 -14.10 29.13 -19.25
CA LYS A 272 -13.79 28.31 -18.08
C LYS A 272 -14.23 29.02 -16.80
N MET A 273 -15.08 28.39 -16.00
CA MET A 273 -15.50 28.99 -14.74
C MET A 273 -14.37 29.01 -13.70
N TYR A 274 -14.37 30.03 -12.83
CA TYR A 274 -13.34 30.20 -11.81
C TYR A 274 -13.72 29.46 -10.52
N TYR A 275 -12.88 28.53 -10.07
CA TYR A 275 -13.10 27.80 -8.82
C TYR A 275 -12.95 28.72 -7.61
N TRP A 276 -14.04 28.89 -6.84
CA TRP A 276 -14.12 29.78 -5.69
C TRP A 276 -13.99 29.07 -4.34
N GLY A 277 -13.89 27.73 -4.35
CA GLY A 277 -13.78 26.91 -3.15
C GLY A 277 -14.84 25.81 -3.08
N HIS A 278 -14.86 25.10 -1.97
CA HIS A 278 -15.86 24.08 -1.69
C HIS A 278 -16.34 24.17 -0.24
N TYR A 279 -17.56 23.72 0.01
CA TYR A 279 -18.14 23.63 1.34
C TYR A 279 -19.16 22.48 1.38
N LYS A 280 -19.09 21.64 2.42
CA LYS A 280 -19.98 20.49 2.64
C LYS A 280 -20.21 19.64 1.37
N GLY A 281 -19.13 19.20 0.71
CA GLY A 281 -19.21 18.34 -0.48
C GLY A 281 -19.73 19.03 -1.75
N VAL A 282 -19.76 20.37 -1.79
CA VAL A 282 -20.18 21.15 -2.96
C VAL A 282 -19.06 22.06 -3.41
N ASN A 283 -18.66 21.97 -4.68
CA ASN A 283 -17.77 22.97 -5.28
C ASN A 283 -18.58 24.19 -5.71
N LYS A 284 -18.02 25.39 -5.53
CA LYS A 284 -18.58 26.66 -6.00
C LYS A 284 -17.67 27.23 -7.09
N PHE A 285 -18.25 27.53 -8.23
CA PHE A 285 -17.60 28.21 -9.33
C PHE A 285 -18.28 29.56 -9.60
N ARG A 286 -17.48 30.57 -9.96
CA ARG A 286 -17.96 31.92 -10.28
C ARG A 286 -17.66 32.29 -11.71
N CYS A 287 -18.43 33.25 -12.21
CA CYS A 287 -18.19 33.92 -13.48
C CYS A 287 -16.74 34.44 -13.54
N PRO A 288 -15.94 34.00 -14.53
CA PRO A 288 -14.55 34.40 -14.64
C PRO A 288 -14.40 35.90 -14.95
N HIS A 289 -15.38 36.52 -15.61
CA HIS A 289 -15.37 37.96 -15.90
C HIS A 289 -15.49 38.80 -14.62
N VAL A 290 -16.45 38.48 -13.74
CA VAL A 290 -16.58 39.16 -12.42
C VAL A 290 -15.34 38.96 -11.55
N CYS A 291 -14.68 37.81 -11.69
CA CYS A 291 -13.43 37.53 -10.97
C CYS A 291 -12.17 38.12 -11.62
N GLY A 292 -12.31 38.94 -12.68
CA GLY A 292 -11.21 39.58 -13.38
C GLY A 292 -10.25 38.60 -14.06
N LYS A 293 -10.75 37.42 -14.48
CA LYS A 293 -9.95 36.37 -15.14
C LYS A 293 -10.07 36.39 -16.65
N VAL A 294 -11.15 36.94 -17.18
CA VAL A 294 -11.39 37.10 -18.62
C VAL A 294 -12.16 38.39 -18.87
N ASP A 295 -12.02 38.93 -20.08
CA ASP A 295 -12.89 40.01 -20.55
C ASP A 295 -13.96 39.42 -21.49
N CYS A 296 -15.20 39.33 -21.00
CA CYS A 296 -16.31 38.71 -21.72
C CYS A 296 -17.02 39.80 -22.52
N ILE A 297 -17.11 39.62 -23.85
CA ILE A 297 -17.71 40.61 -24.77
C ILE A 297 -19.14 40.98 -24.38
N HIS A 298 -19.89 40.02 -23.84
CA HIS A 298 -21.28 40.23 -23.40
C HIS A 298 -21.42 40.61 -21.91
N GLY A 299 -20.30 40.81 -21.21
CA GLY A 299 -20.27 41.08 -19.77
C GLY A 299 -20.92 39.98 -18.94
N THR A 300 -21.45 40.35 -17.77
CA THR A 300 -22.17 39.41 -16.88
C THR A 300 -23.59 39.11 -17.35
N LYS A 301 -24.25 40.09 -17.99
CA LYS A 301 -25.68 40.06 -18.34
C LYS A 301 -26.07 38.87 -19.21
N TRP A 302 -25.14 38.36 -20.03
CA TRP A 302 -25.36 37.13 -20.80
C TRP A 302 -25.64 35.89 -19.95
N CYS A 303 -25.01 35.81 -18.77
CA CYS A 303 -25.12 34.65 -17.89
C CYS A 303 -26.00 34.93 -16.66
N SER A 304 -26.07 36.18 -16.19
CA SER A 304 -26.79 36.59 -14.97
C SER A 304 -26.91 38.12 -14.88
N ASP A 305 -28.06 38.59 -14.43
CA ASP A 305 -28.29 40.01 -14.14
C ASP A 305 -27.61 40.51 -12.84
N SER A 306 -27.07 39.59 -12.03
CA SER A 306 -26.38 39.95 -10.78
C SER A 306 -24.97 40.50 -11.04
N ASN A 307 -24.59 41.56 -10.32
CA ASN A 307 -23.20 42.04 -10.25
C ASN A 307 -22.22 41.00 -9.68
N TYR A 308 -22.73 40.00 -8.94
CA TYR A 308 -21.93 38.88 -8.44
C TYR A 308 -21.60 37.86 -9.55
N GLY A 309 -22.31 37.93 -10.67
CA GLY A 309 -22.23 37.05 -11.83
C GLY A 309 -22.81 35.66 -11.60
N GLN A 310 -22.84 34.86 -12.65
CA GLN A 310 -23.32 33.48 -12.60
C GLN A 310 -22.51 32.63 -11.62
N VAL A 311 -23.21 31.82 -10.83
CA VAL A 311 -22.63 30.86 -9.88
C VAL A 311 -23.07 29.46 -10.27
N THR A 312 -22.09 28.58 -10.48
CA THR A 312 -22.35 27.15 -10.75
C THR A 312 -21.86 26.34 -9.56
N LYS A 313 -22.70 25.42 -9.11
CA LYS A 313 -22.37 24.47 -8.05
C LYS A 313 -22.35 23.07 -8.65
N THR A 314 -21.36 22.27 -8.28
CA THR A 314 -21.25 20.88 -8.74
C THR A 314 -21.08 19.96 -7.55
N ARG A 315 -21.63 18.75 -7.63
CA ARG A 315 -21.57 17.73 -6.58
C ARG A 315 -21.00 16.43 -7.13
N PRO A 316 -20.15 15.70 -6.37
CA PRO A 316 -19.64 14.40 -6.83
C PRO A 316 -20.75 13.44 -7.26
N LYS A 317 -21.90 13.44 -6.58
CA LYS A 317 -23.06 12.58 -6.92
C LYS A 317 -23.62 12.79 -8.34
N GLU A 318 -23.40 13.96 -8.96
CA GLU A 318 -23.88 14.24 -10.32
C GLU A 318 -23.00 13.55 -11.38
N ASN A 319 -21.70 13.43 -11.11
CA ASN A 319 -20.75 12.72 -11.95
C ASN A 319 -19.49 12.37 -11.14
N PRO A 320 -19.46 11.18 -10.49
CA PRO A 320 -18.42 10.83 -9.51
C PRO A 320 -17.00 10.83 -10.08
N ARG A 321 -16.86 10.54 -11.37
CA ARG A 321 -15.58 10.53 -12.08
C ARG A 321 -15.03 11.94 -12.29
N TYR A 322 -15.83 12.83 -12.88
CA TYR A 322 -15.37 14.15 -13.29
C TYR A 322 -15.46 15.19 -12.17
N ILE A 323 -16.44 15.09 -11.28
CA ILE A 323 -16.62 16.03 -10.16
C ILE A 323 -15.99 15.44 -8.88
N SER A 324 -14.92 16.08 -8.41
CA SER A 324 -14.25 15.75 -7.15
C SER A 324 -14.35 16.92 -6.17
N THR A 325 -14.51 16.65 -4.88
CA THR A 325 -14.45 17.65 -3.80
C THR A 325 -13.36 17.27 -2.79
N PRO A 326 -12.25 18.02 -2.70
CA PRO A 326 -11.97 19.31 -3.37
C PRO A 326 -11.83 19.20 -4.89
N HIS A 327 -12.09 20.30 -5.62
CA HIS A 327 -11.96 20.29 -7.09
C HIS A 327 -10.56 19.89 -7.53
N ARG A 328 -10.47 19.06 -8.58
CA ARG A 328 -9.21 18.58 -9.15
C ARG A 328 -8.30 19.76 -9.52
N ASP A 329 -7.01 19.64 -9.26
CA ASP A 329 -5.96 20.68 -9.37
C ASP A 329 -6.07 21.88 -8.41
N SER A 330 -7.12 21.97 -7.59
CA SER A 330 -7.11 22.92 -6.47
C SER A 330 -5.92 22.66 -5.54
N ARG A 331 -5.50 23.68 -4.79
CA ARG A 331 -4.39 23.54 -3.83
C ARG A 331 -4.65 22.40 -2.84
N THR A 332 -5.89 22.27 -2.35
CA THR A 332 -6.27 21.20 -1.42
C THR A 332 -6.22 19.83 -2.07
N TRP A 333 -6.77 19.69 -3.30
CA TRP A 333 -6.71 18.42 -4.03
C TRP A 333 -5.26 17.98 -4.27
N ARG A 334 -4.39 18.89 -4.73
CA ARG A 334 -2.96 18.59 -4.93
C ARG A 334 -2.26 18.19 -3.63
N ARG A 335 -2.57 18.86 -2.51
CA ARG A 335 -2.01 18.51 -1.21
C ARG A 335 -2.39 17.08 -0.79
N ILE A 336 -3.66 16.69 -1.00
CA ILE A 336 -4.12 15.33 -0.70
C ILE A 336 -3.47 14.34 -1.67
N TYR A 337 -3.46 14.64 -2.97
CA TYR A 337 -2.88 13.76 -3.99
C TYR A 337 -1.37 13.52 -3.78
N ASN A 338 -0.62 14.52 -3.32
CA ASN A 338 0.81 14.37 -3.03
C ASN A 338 1.09 13.33 -1.93
N LYS A 339 0.13 13.08 -1.03
CA LYS A 339 0.24 12.01 -0.03
C LYS A 339 0.32 10.61 -0.67
N ARG A 340 -0.16 10.43 -1.91
CA ARG A 340 -0.08 9.16 -2.67
C ARG A 340 1.34 8.61 -2.71
N THR A 341 2.36 9.47 -2.75
CA THR A 341 3.78 9.06 -2.77
C THR A 341 4.20 8.18 -1.59
N SER A 342 3.41 8.09 -0.50
CA SER A 342 3.64 7.15 0.61
C SER A 342 3.68 5.69 0.16
N VAL A 343 2.81 5.27 -0.77
CA VAL A 343 2.75 3.87 -1.24
C VAL A 343 4.00 3.52 -2.06
N GLU A 344 4.50 4.46 -2.86
CA GLU A 344 5.75 4.30 -3.62
C GLU A 344 6.95 4.18 -2.69
N ARG A 345 7.02 5.03 -1.65
CA ARG A 345 8.05 4.93 -0.60
C ARG A 345 7.96 3.62 0.17
N THR A 346 6.75 3.14 0.45
CA THR A 346 6.53 1.84 1.10
C THR A 346 7.06 0.70 0.24
N PHE A 347 6.75 0.69 -1.06
CA PHE A 347 7.30 -0.31 -1.98
C PHE A 347 8.83 -0.24 -2.08
N SER A 348 9.41 0.96 -2.15
CA SER A 348 10.87 1.14 -2.15
C SER A 348 11.50 0.57 -0.88
N ARG A 349 10.95 0.85 0.31
CA ARG A 349 11.45 0.27 1.57
C ARG A 349 11.36 -1.25 1.59
N LEU A 350 10.22 -1.81 1.18
CA LEU A 350 10.05 -3.26 1.15
C LEU A 350 11.11 -3.92 0.23
N LYS A 351 11.35 -3.32 -0.94
CA LYS A 351 12.27 -3.82 -1.95
C LYS A 351 13.74 -3.65 -1.57
N GLU A 352 14.14 -2.43 -1.23
CA GLU A 352 15.55 -2.04 -1.06
C GLU A 352 16.08 -2.31 0.35
N HIS A 353 15.20 -2.35 1.35
CA HIS A 353 15.58 -2.47 2.76
C HIS A 353 15.10 -3.75 3.43
N LEU A 354 14.06 -4.41 2.91
CA LEU A 354 13.44 -5.58 3.57
C LEU A 354 13.38 -6.81 2.65
N ASN A 355 14.33 -6.92 1.73
CA ASN A 355 14.62 -8.14 0.97
C ASN A 355 13.47 -8.66 0.07
N LEU A 356 12.45 -7.83 -0.20
CA LEU A 356 11.28 -8.26 -0.95
C LEU A 356 11.63 -8.70 -2.39
N GLU A 357 12.64 -8.09 -3.03
CA GLU A 357 13.06 -8.46 -4.40
C GLU A 357 13.83 -9.79 -4.46
N ASN A 358 14.45 -10.22 -3.36
CA ASN A 358 15.24 -11.44 -3.30
C ASN A 358 14.35 -12.67 -3.05
N LEU A 359 13.46 -12.95 -4.00
CA LEU A 359 12.61 -14.13 -3.96
C LEU A 359 13.42 -15.41 -4.24
N THR A 360 13.38 -16.35 -3.30
CA THR A 360 13.95 -17.70 -3.45
C THR A 360 12.89 -18.79 -3.36
N VAL A 361 11.63 -18.44 -3.58
CA VAL A 361 10.47 -19.33 -3.41
C VAL A 361 9.54 -19.28 -4.62
N MET A 362 8.88 -20.41 -4.88
CA MET A 362 7.97 -20.62 -6.01
C MET A 362 6.53 -20.80 -5.52
N GLY A 363 5.57 -20.39 -6.35
CA GLY A 363 4.13 -20.47 -6.07
C GLY A 363 3.58 -19.30 -5.24
N ALA A 364 2.37 -18.87 -5.60
CA ALA A 364 1.73 -17.66 -5.04
C ALA A 364 1.67 -17.63 -3.51
N LYS A 365 1.33 -18.75 -2.85
CA LYS A 365 1.25 -18.83 -1.39
C LYS A 365 2.58 -18.50 -0.71
N LYS A 366 3.69 -19.08 -1.19
CA LYS A 366 5.03 -18.86 -0.63
C LYS A 366 5.54 -17.44 -0.91
N VAL A 367 5.21 -16.89 -2.07
CA VAL A 367 5.51 -15.50 -2.42
C VAL A 367 4.71 -14.53 -1.54
N LYS A 368 3.44 -14.82 -1.26
CA LYS A 368 2.62 -14.07 -0.30
C LYS A 368 3.23 -14.10 1.10
N THR A 369 3.71 -15.26 1.56
CA THR A 369 4.46 -15.37 2.84
C THR A 369 5.69 -14.47 2.86
N HIS A 370 6.45 -14.39 1.76
CA HIS A 370 7.64 -13.52 1.66
C HIS A 370 7.26 -12.04 1.77
N LEU A 371 6.20 -11.65 1.08
CA LEU A 371 5.62 -10.31 1.15
C LEU A 371 5.15 -9.96 2.57
N LEU A 372 4.44 -10.87 3.24
CA LEU A 372 3.97 -10.67 4.61
C LEU A 372 5.13 -10.54 5.59
N LEU A 373 6.14 -11.40 5.52
CA LEU A 373 7.34 -11.30 6.37
C LEU A 373 8.05 -9.95 6.20
N SER A 374 8.17 -9.48 4.94
CA SER A 374 8.75 -8.16 4.64
C SER A 374 7.90 -7.02 5.22
N SER A 375 6.57 -7.13 5.11
CA SER A 375 5.63 -6.10 5.59
C SER A 375 5.54 -6.05 7.12
N ILE A 376 5.53 -7.22 7.78
CA ILE A 376 5.63 -7.35 9.23
C ILE A 376 6.93 -6.71 9.74
N SER A 377 8.04 -6.98 9.06
CA SER A 377 9.34 -6.37 9.40
C SER A 377 9.31 -4.85 9.28
N LEU A 378 8.62 -4.30 8.27
CA LEU A 378 8.43 -2.85 8.12
C LEU A 378 7.64 -2.24 9.28
N ILE A 379 6.48 -2.84 9.60
CA ILE A 379 5.59 -2.35 10.66
C ILE A 379 6.30 -2.43 12.02
N ALA A 380 6.93 -3.57 12.32
CA ALA A 380 7.67 -3.77 13.55
C ALA A 380 8.84 -2.78 13.70
N ALA A 381 9.57 -2.51 12.62
CA ALA A 381 10.63 -1.49 12.63
C ALA A 381 10.09 -0.09 12.89
N ARG A 382 8.89 0.25 12.37
CA ARG A 382 8.24 1.53 12.63
C ARG A 382 7.80 1.67 14.09
N ILE A 383 7.20 0.61 14.66
CA ILE A 383 6.82 0.54 16.09
C ILE A 383 8.05 0.73 16.97
N ALA A 384 9.13 -0.01 16.69
CA ALA A 384 10.37 0.07 17.44
C ALA A 384 10.95 1.50 17.43
N ALA A 385 10.97 2.14 16.26
CA ALA A 385 11.45 3.51 16.13
C ALA A 385 10.61 4.51 16.94
N GLU A 386 9.29 4.36 16.98
CA GLU A 386 8.43 5.24 17.79
C GLU A 386 8.60 4.97 19.29
N LYS A 387 8.69 3.70 19.72
CA LYS A 387 8.97 3.35 21.13
C LYS A 387 10.29 3.94 21.62
N ILE A 388 11.36 3.85 20.84
CA ILE A 388 12.67 4.44 21.16
C ILE A 388 12.56 5.97 21.25
N LYS A 389 11.84 6.60 20.33
CA LYS A 389 11.62 8.05 20.34
C LYS A 389 10.87 8.50 21.60
N LEU A 390 9.82 7.80 21.99
CA LEU A 390 9.06 8.09 23.20
C LEU A 390 9.91 7.90 24.47
N GLN A 391 10.70 6.82 24.56
CA GLN A 391 11.63 6.61 25.67
C GLN A 391 12.64 7.75 25.82
N ASN A 392 13.22 8.20 24.69
CA ASN A 392 14.16 9.32 24.70
C ASN A 392 13.52 10.65 25.11
N GLN A 393 12.24 10.87 24.79
CA GLN A 393 11.50 12.05 25.25
C GLN A 393 11.25 12.02 26.75
N THR A 394 10.88 10.85 27.30
CA THR A 394 10.68 10.67 28.75
C THR A 394 11.98 10.83 29.54
N LEU A 395 13.12 10.41 28.98
CA LEU A 395 14.44 10.57 29.62
C LEU A 395 14.97 12.02 29.57
N ALA A 396 14.46 12.84 28.65
CA ALA A 396 14.85 14.24 28.47
C ALA A 396 13.96 15.23 29.22
N ALA A 397 12.76 14.80 29.64
CA ALA A 397 11.84 15.53 30.50
C ALA A 397 12.16 15.26 31.96
#